data_AF-B3F5B7-F1
#
_entry.id   AF-B3F5B7-F1
#
_cell.length_a   1.000
_cell.length_b   1.000
_cell.length_c   1.000
_cell.angle_alpha   90.00
_cell.angle_beta   90.00
_cell.angle_gamma   90.00
#
_symmetry.space_group_name_H-M   'P 1'
#
loop_
_entity.id
_entity.type
_entity.pdbx_description
1 polymer ?
#
loop_
_entity_poly.entity_id
_entity_poly.type
_entity_poly.pdbx_seq_one_letter_code
_entity_poly.pdbx_strand_id
1 'polypeptide(L)'
;MMSDRVLWHGLHRTILARAARSRARTFVYRICLDSEFYNHYRIMMIDPKLRGTAHADELSYLFSNFTQQVPGKETFEYRGLQTLVDVFSAFVING
;
A
#
# COMPACT_ATOMS: atom_id res chain seq x y z
N MET A 1 -9.80 -12.98 9.07
CA MET A 1 -11.20 -12.61 9.35
C MET A 1 -11.51 -11.16 8.98
N MET A 2 -11.02 -10.15 9.72
CA MET A 2 -11.43 -8.75 9.45
C MET A 2 -10.90 -8.21 8.12
N SER A 3 -9.64 -8.47 7.77
CA SER A 3 -9.09 -8.08 6.46
C SER A 3 -9.90 -8.67 5.30
N ASP A 4 -10.31 -9.94 5.42
CA ASP A 4 -11.11 -10.63 4.41
C ASP A 4 -12.50 -10.02 4.29
N ARG A 5 -13.20 -9.89 5.42
CA ARG A 5 -14.59 -9.44 5.46
C ARG A 5 -14.75 -7.98 5.04
N VAL A 6 -13.85 -7.10 5.49
CA VAL A 6 -14.00 -5.65 5.32
C VAL A 6 -13.37 -5.14 4.03
N LEU A 7 -12.27 -5.76 3.56
CA LEU A 7 -11.51 -5.26 2.41
C LEU A 7 -11.39 -6.31 1.30
N TRP A 8 -10.70 -7.42 1.56
CA TRP A 8 -10.22 -8.32 0.52
C TRP A 8 -11.32 -9.06 -0.23
N HIS A 9 -12.41 -9.45 0.42
CA HIS A 9 -13.50 -10.11 -0.28
C HIS A 9 -14.19 -9.17 -1.29
N GLY A 10 -14.28 -7.87 -0.98
CA GLY A 10 -14.76 -6.86 -1.91
C GLY A 10 -13.82 -6.66 -3.11
N LEU A 11 -12.51 -6.56 -2.85
CA LEU A 11 -11.48 -6.48 -3.89
C LEU A 11 -11.48 -7.72 -4.79
N HIS A 12 -11.54 -8.91 -4.19
CA HIS A 12 -11.59 -10.19 -4.91
C HIS A 12 -12.81 -10.27 -5.85
N ARG A 13 -14.01 -9.94 -5.35
CA ARG A 13 -15.23 -9.92 -6.18
C ARG A 13 -15.13 -8.88 -7.31
N THR A 14 -14.46 -7.76 -7.07
CA THR A 14 -14.18 -6.74 -8.10
C THR A 14 -13.27 -7.31 -9.19
N ILE A 15 -12.20 -8.01 -8.81
CA ILE A 15 -11.28 -8.67 -9.75
C ILE A 15 -12.02 -9.72 -10.58
N LEU A 16 -12.82 -10.59 -9.94
CA LEU A 16 -13.64 -11.59 -10.65
C LEU A 16 -14.60 -10.94 -11.64
N ALA A 17 -15.28 -9.87 -11.22
CA ALA A 17 -16.20 -9.17 -12.10
C ALA A 17 -15.46 -8.51 -13.27
N ARG A 18 -14.28 -7.92 -13.06
CA ARG A 18 -13.45 -7.41 -14.17
C ARG A 18 -13.06 -8.54 -15.14
N ALA A 19 -12.60 -9.67 -14.63
CA ALA A 19 -12.22 -10.82 -15.45
C ALA A 19 -13.38 -11.39 -16.27
N ALA A 20 -14.61 -11.38 -15.74
CA ALA A 20 -15.77 -11.95 -16.42
C ALA A 20 -16.34 -11.07 -17.55
N ARG A 21 -16.29 -9.74 -17.41
CA ARG A 21 -17.00 -8.82 -18.34
C ARG A 21 -16.13 -7.75 -19.00
N SER A 22 -14.92 -7.47 -18.50
CA SER A 22 -14.06 -6.44 -19.08
C SER A 22 -13.11 -7.03 -20.12
N ARG A 23 -13.00 -6.38 -21.28
CA ARG A 23 -11.92 -6.62 -22.25
C ARG A 23 -10.67 -5.77 -21.98
N ALA A 24 -10.78 -4.79 -21.08
CA ALA A 24 -9.66 -3.94 -20.67
C ALA A 24 -8.77 -4.61 -19.62
N ARG A 25 -7.49 -4.20 -19.57
CA ARG A 25 -6.51 -4.65 -18.57
C ARG A 25 -6.96 -4.29 -17.15
N THR A 26 -6.56 -5.12 -16.18
CA THR A 26 -6.79 -4.89 -14.75
C THR A 26 -5.54 -5.36 -14.02
N PHE A 27 -4.79 -4.43 -13.45
CA PHE A 27 -3.60 -4.72 -12.64
C PHE A 27 -3.99 -4.77 -11.16
N VAL A 28 -3.36 -5.68 -10.42
CA VAL A 28 -3.64 -5.91 -8.98
C VAL A 28 -2.32 -5.90 -8.24
N TYR A 29 -2.28 -5.23 -7.10
CA TYR A 29 -1.11 -5.17 -6.23
C TYR A 29 -1.47 -5.57 -4.80
N ARG A 30 -0.45 -5.94 -4.02
CA ARG A 30 -0.57 -6.22 -2.59
C ARG A 30 0.65 -5.65 -1.87
N ILE A 31 0.41 -4.74 -0.94
CA ILE A 31 1.48 -4.09 -0.17
C ILE A 31 1.79 -4.92 1.06
N CYS A 32 3.07 -5.17 1.31
CA CYS A 32 3.58 -5.94 2.45
C CYS A 32 4.77 -5.24 3.13
N LEU A 33 4.82 -3.91 3.01
CA LEU A 33 5.84 -3.09 3.67
C LEU A 33 5.50 -3.02 5.17
N ASP A 34 6.38 -3.60 5.99
CA ASP A 34 6.25 -3.66 7.44
C ASP A 34 7.48 -3.02 8.10
N SER A 35 7.48 -1.69 8.17
CA SER A 35 8.51 -0.93 8.86
C SER A 35 8.20 -0.79 10.34
N GLU A 36 9.22 -0.77 11.18
CA GLU A 36 9.08 -0.47 12.61
C GLU A 36 8.73 1.00 12.87
N PHE A 37 9.07 1.91 11.95
CA PHE A 37 8.94 3.35 12.16
C PHE A 37 8.16 4.10 11.07
N TYR A 38 8.09 3.57 9.83
CA TYR A 38 7.52 4.31 8.70
C TYR A 38 6.06 3.97 8.37
N ASN A 39 5.50 2.95 9.01
CA ASN A 39 4.08 2.59 8.92
C ASN A 39 3.25 3.51 9.84
N HIS A 40 3.22 4.81 9.51
CA HIS A 40 2.71 5.87 10.39
C HIS A 40 1.28 5.62 10.88
N TYR A 41 0.35 5.16 10.02
CA TYR A 41 -1.04 4.98 10.46
C TYR A 41 -1.14 3.87 11.51
N ARG A 42 -0.53 2.70 11.27
CA ARG A 42 -0.49 1.62 12.26
C ARG A 42 0.16 2.09 13.55
N ILE A 43 1.30 2.76 13.47
CA ILE A 43 2.08 3.15 14.65
C ILE A 43 1.35 4.23 15.47
N MET A 44 0.78 5.24 14.81
CA MET A 44 0.23 6.42 15.49
C MET A 44 -1.25 6.32 15.82
N MET A 45 -2.02 5.60 14.98
CA MET A 45 -3.49 5.56 15.08
C MET A 45 -4.04 4.20 15.51
N ILE A 46 -3.25 3.13 15.46
CA ILE A 46 -3.68 1.79 15.86
C ILE A 46 -3.02 1.40 17.19
N ASP A 47 -1.75 1.01 17.16
CA ASP A 47 -0.97 0.65 18.35
C ASP A 47 0.53 0.56 17.97
N PRO A 48 1.43 1.31 18.62
CA PRO A 48 2.88 1.25 18.38
C PRO A 48 3.51 -0.14 18.58
N LYS A 49 2.86 -1.04 19.33
CA LYS A 49 3.36 -2.41 19.58
C LYS A 49 3.07 -3.37 18.43
N LEU A 50 2.16 -3.03 17.52
CA LEU A 50 1.74 -3.92 16.43
C LEU A 50 2.77 -3.95 15.30
N ARG A 51 2.75 -5.08 14.57
CA ARG A 51 3.52 -5.33 13.34
C ARG A 51 2.59 -5.73 12.20
N GLY A 52 3.12 -5.73 10.98
CA GLY A 52 2.40 -5.95 9.74
C GLY A 52 2.00 -4.66 9.04
N THR A 53 1.35 -4.80 7.88
CA THR A 53 0.87 -3.68 7.06
C THR A 53 -0.63 -3.49 7.32
N ALA A 54 -0.98 -2.43 8.04
CA ALA A 54 -2.37 -2.07 8.31
C ALA A 54 -3.00 -1.29 7.15
N HIS A 55 -4.30 -1.02 7.27
CA HIS A 55 -4.96 -0.09 6.36
C HIS A 55 -4.32 1.31 6.46
N ALA A 56 -4.08 1.93 5.30
CA ALA A 56 -3.48 3.25 5.13
C ALA A 56 -1.98 3.37 5.42
N ASP A 57 -1.29 2.28 5.78
CA ASP A 57 0.16 2.30 5.96
C ASP A 57 0.93 2.58 4.67
N GLU A 58 0.39 2.15 3.52
CA GLU A 58 1.00 2.36 2.22
C GLU A 58 1.06 3.86 1.83
N LEU A 59 0.23 4.71 2.44
CA LEU A 59 0.20 6.15 2.14
C LEU A 59 1.48 6.86 2.59
N SER A 60 2.13 6.37 3.65
CA SER A 60 3.44 6.89 4.09
C SER A 60 4.51 6.82 3.01
N TYR A 61 4.36 5.88 2.07
CA TYR A 61 5.32 5.61 1.00
C TYR A 61 4.97 6.34 -0.31
N LEU A 62 3.85 7.08 -0.35
CA LEU A 62 3.42 7.87 -1.51
C LEU A 62 3.32 9.37 -1.21
N PHE A 63 2.98 9.73 0.03
CA PHE A 63 2.73 11.10 0.43
C PHE A 63 3.58 11.49 1.63
N SER A 64 4.27 12.62 1.51
CA SER A 64 4.80 13.32 2.67
C SER A 64 3.65 13.72 3.60
N ASN A 65 3.89 13.68 4.91
CA ASN A 65 2.90 14.06 5.92
C ASN A 65 3.56 14.88 7.03
N PHE A 66 2.79 15.20 8.07
CA PHE A 66 3.23 16.12 9.13
C PHE A 66 4.42 15.61 9.96
N THR A 67 4.81 14.33 9.87
CA THR A 67 6.03 13.82 10.52
C THR A 67 7.31 14.38 9.88
N GLN A 68 7.23 14.91 8.66
CA GLN A 68 8.38 15.35 7.85
C GLN A 68 9.44 14.25 7.66
N GLN A 69 9.07 12.99 7.90
CA GLN A 69 10.01 11.87 7.92
C GLN A 69 10.28 11.35 6.51
N VAL A 70 11.55 11.12 6.21
CA VAL A 70 12.02 10.46 5.00
C VAL A 70 12.95 9.31 5.43
N PRO A 71 12.75 8.06 4.95
CA PRO A 71 13.63 6.96 5.31
C PRO A 71 15.02 7.18 4.72
N GLY A 72 16.07 6.68 5.39
CA GLY A 72 17.42 6.73 4.87
C GLY A 72 17.52 5.97 3.54
N LYS A 73 18.33 6.47 2.59
CA LYS A 73 18.40 5.91 1.23
C LYS A 73 18.78 4.42 1.17
N GLU A 74 19.53 3.95 2.17
CA GLU A 74 19.98 2.56 2.27
C GLU A 74 18.94 1.62 2.92
N THR A 75 17.82 2.13 3.43
CA THR A 75 16.82 1.28 4.10
C THR A 75 15.83 0.67 3.12
N PHE A 76 15.23 -0.47 3.51
CA PHE A 76 14.21 -1.10 2.68
C PHE A 76 12.95 -0.25 2.57
N GLU A 77 12.69 0.65 3.52
CA GLU A 77 11.60 1.61 3.44
C GLU A 77 11.80 2.62 2.32
N TYR A 78 13.02 3.13 2.12
CA TYR A 78 13.28 4.01 0.98
C TYR A 78 13.12 3.28 -0.34
N ARG A 79 13.57 2.02 -0.41
CA ARG A 79 13.27 1.14 -1.56
C ARG A 79 11.76 0.98 -1.76
N GLY A 80 10.99 0.74 -0.70
CA GLY A 80 9.53 0.63 -0.75
C GLY A 80 8.86 1.91 -1.24
N LEU A 81 9.29 3.06 -0.74
CA LEU A 81 8.83 4.39 -1.13
C LEU A 81 9.07 4.62 -2.63
N GLN A 82 10.30 4.43 -3.09
CA GLN A 82 10.64 4.57 -4.51
C GLN A 82 9.86 3.58 -5.37
N THR A 83 9.72 2.32 -4.93
CA THR A 83 8.96 1.30 -5.66
C THR A 83 7.50 1.72 -5.85
N LEU A 84 6.82 2.21 -4.80
CA LEU A 84 5.42 2.61 -4.93
C LEU A 84 5.25 3.85 -5.79
N VAL A 85 6.07 4.88 -5.60
CA VAL A 85 6.03 6.08 -6.45
C VAL A 85 6.29 5.71 -7.91
N ASP A 86 7.27 4.86 -8.18
CA ASP A 86 7.64 4.43 -9.53
C ASP A 86 6.49 3.65 -10.20
N VAL A 87 5.97 2.58 -9.58
CA VAL A 87 4.92 1.77 -10.23
C VAL A 87 3.59 2.51 -10.39
N PHE A 88 3.21 3.37 -9.42
CA PHE A 88 1.99 4.16 -9.53
C PHE A 88 2.15 5.26 -10.59
N SER A 89 3.29 5.96 -10.63
CA SER A 89 3.53 6.98 -11.67
C SER A 89 3.68 6.34 -13.05
N ALA A 90 4.32 5.18 -13.17
CA ALA A 90 4.40 4.42 -14.41
C ALA A 90 3.01 4.10 -14.96
N PHE A 91 2.11 3.57 -14.13
CA PHE A 91 0.72 3.30 -14.53
C PHE A 91 -0.02 4.58 -14.94
N VAL A 92 0.21 5.71 -14.28
CA VAL A 92 -0.36 7.01 -14.67
C VAL A 92 0.17 7.48 -16.04
N ILE A 93 1.45 7.28 -16.31
CA ILE A 93 2.10 7.75 -17.54
C ILE A 93 1.68 6.92 -18.75
N ASN A 94 1.58 5.58 -18.63
CA ASN A 94 1.39 4.72 -19.79
C ASN A 94 0.44 3.50 -19.64
N GLY A 95 -0.21 3.32 -18.49
CA GLY A 95 -1.31 2.35 -18.29
C GLY A 95 -0.91 0.88 -18.36
#